data_AF-A0A971MLA3-F1
#
_entry.id   AF-A0A971MLA3-F1
#
_cell.length_a   1.000
_cell.length_b   1.000
_cell.length_c   1.000
_cell.angle_alpha   90.00
_cell.angle_beta   90.00
_cell.angle_gamma   90.00
#
_symmetry.space_group_name_H-M   'P 1'
#
loop_
_entity.id
_entity.type
_entity.pdbx_description
1 polymer ?
#
loop_
_entity_poly.entity_id
_entity_poly.type
_entity_poly.pdbx_seq_one_letter_code
_entity_poly.pdbx_strand_id
1 'polypeptide(L)' 'MDAKQLIEQSIQNLQTSATRLRQAAGRTDNVQIKNMLTRTASQAEASVKQMQQIINQL' A
#
# COMPACT_ATOMS: atom_id res chain seq x y z
N MET A 1 19.33 -6.35 -11.95
CA MET A 1 18.08 -6.28 -11.18
C MET A 1 16.98 -6.11 -12.20
N ASP A 2 16.19 -7.16 -12.41
CA ASP A 2 15.23 -7.20 -13.53
C ASP A 2 13.97 -6.40 -13.22
N ALA A 3 13.25 -5.93 -14.25
CA ALA A 3 12.05 -5.12 -14.10
C ALA A 3 11.00 -5.77 -13.18
N LYS A 4 10.86 -7.10 -13.26
CA LYS A 4 10.02 -7.88 -12.35
C LYS A 4 10.43 -7.72 -10.88
N GLN A 5 11.72 -7.86 -10.57
CA GLN A 5 12.24 -7.73 -9.20
C GLN A 5 12.03 -6.32 -8.63
N LEU A 6 12.17 -5.28 -9.47
CA LEU A 6 11.90 -3.89 -9.06
C LEU A 6 10.42 -3.66 -8.73
N ILE A 7 9.51 -4.24 -9.52
CA ILE A 7 8.06 -4.15 -9.26
C ILE A 7 7.70 -4.95 -8.01
N GLU A 8 8.25 -6.15 -7.82
CA GLU A 8 8.04 -6.97 -6.62
C GLU A 8 8.48 -6.22 -5.35
N GLN A 9 9.64 -5.57 -5.38
CA GLN A 9 10.11 -4.75 -4.26
C GLN A 9 9.19 -3.54 -4.01
N SER A 10 8.73 -2.89 -5.08
CA SER A 10 7.79 -1.76 -4.98
C SER A 10 6.45 -2.18 -4.36
N ILE A 11 5.94 -3.36 -4.73
CA ILE A 11 4.75 -3.97 -4.13
C ILE A 11 4.97 -4.20 -2.63
N GLN A 12 6.07 -4.83 -2.22
CA GLN A 12 6.35 -5.06 -0.80
C GLN A 12 6.43 -3.75 0.01
N ASN A 13 7.07 -2.72 -0.54
CA ASN A 13 7.19 -1.41 0.09
C ASN A 13 5.82 -0.75 0.29
N LEU A 14 4.94 -0.84 -0.72
CA LEU A 14 3.59 -0.28 -0.65
C LEU A 14 2.67 -1.06 0.28
N GLN A 15 2.74 -2.40 0.28
CA GLN A 15 2.02 -3.24 1.25
C GLN A 15 2.44 -2.93 2.70
N THR A 16 3.75 -2.76 2.93
CA THR A 16 4.28 -2.38 4.24
C THR A 16 3.77 -1.01 4.67
N SER A 17 3.76 -0.05 3.75
CA SER A 17 3.27 1.31 4.00
C SER A 17 1.78 1.32 4.31
N ALA A 18 0.96 0.61 3.53
CA ALA A 18 -0.48 0.46 3.79
C ALA A 18 -0.75 -0.14 5.17
N THR A 19 0.00 -1.18 5.55
CA THR A 19 -0.09 -1.82 6.87
C THR A 19 0.23 -0.83 7.99
N ARG A 20 1.33 -0.08 7.87
CA ARG A 20 1.72 0.95 8.86
C ARG A 20 0.67 2.06 8.98
N LEU A 21 0.11 2.50 7.85
CA LEU A 21 -0.96 3.51 7.84
C LEU A 21 -2.22 3.00 8.55
N ARG A 22 -2.64 1.75 8.32
CA ARG A 22 -3.77 1.15 9.05
C ARG A 22 -3.51 1.04 10.54
N GLN A 23 -2.29 0.64 10.94
CA GLN A 23 -1.90 0.59 12.34
C GLN A 23 -1.94 1.99 12.99
N ALA A 24 -1.43 3.01 12.30
CA ALA A 24 -1.49 4.39 12.76
C ALA A 24 -2.94 4.89 12.89
N ALA A 25 -3.81 4.55 11.92
CA ALA A 25 -5.24 4.86 11.97
C ALA A 25 -5.94 4.19 13.17
N GLY A 26 -5.49 2.99 13.56
CA GLY A 26 -6.00 2.29 14.74
C GLY A 26 -5.52 2.85 16.08
N ARG A 27 -4.47 3.68 16.08
CA ARG A 27 -3.86 4.27 17.30
C ARG A 27 -4.28 5.73 17.54
N THR A 28 -5.11 6.31 16.69
CA THR A 28 -5.56 7.69 16.82
C THR A 28 -7.06 7.76 17.07
N ASP A 29 -7.45 8.60 18.01
CA ASP A 29 -8.86 8.92 18.30
C ASP A 29 -9.37 10.08 17.44
N ASN A 30 -8.48 10.79 16.75
CA ASN A 30 -8.87 11.85 15.83
C ASN A 30 -9.49 11.25 14.56
N VAL A 31 -10.81 11.38 14.42
CA VAL A 31 -11.60 10.82 13.31
C VAL A 31 -11.12 11.33 11.94
N GLN A 32 -10.69 12.59 11.83
CA GLN A 32 -10.20 13.13 10.56
C GLN A 32 -8.87 12.48 10.16
N ILE A 33 -7.94 12.35 11.10
CA ILE A 33 -6.64 11.68 10.88
C ILE A 33 -6.88 10.20 10.56
N LYS A 34 -7.76 9.53 11.31
CA LYS A 34 -8.13 8.13 11.08
C LYS A 34 -8.66 7.91 9.66
N ASN A 35 -9.58 8.76 9.20
CA ASN A 35 -10.15 8.69 7.86
C ASN A 35 -9.10 8.94 6.78
N MET A 36 -8.23 9.93 6.98
CA MET A 36 -7.13 10.22 6.05
C MET A 36 -6.18 9.03 5.92
N LEU A 37 -5.69 8.50 7.04
CA LEU A 37 -4.78 7.35 7.07
C LEU A 37 -5.42 6.09 6.45
N THR A 38 -6.70 5.84 6.75
CA THR A 38 -7.45 4.70 6.17
C THR A 38 -7.62 4.85 4.66
N ARG A 39 -7.93 6.06 4.18
CA ARG A 39 -8.06 6.34 2.75
C ARG A 39 -6.73 6.17 2.03
N THR A 40 -5.64 6.68 2.59
CA THR A 40 -4.29 6.53 2.01
C THR A 40 -3.86 5.06 1.98
N ALA A 41 -4.12 4.30 3.04
CA ALA A 41 -3.86 2.86 3.05
C ALA A 41 -4.63 2.13 1.95
N SER A 42 -5.91 2.47 1.76
CA SER A 42 -6.76 1.88 0.72
C SER A 42 -6.25 2.20 -0.69
N GLN A 43 -5.73 3.41 -0.91
CA GLN A 43 -5.11 3.79 -2.18
C GLN A 43 -3.82 3.00 -2.44
N ALA A 44 -2.95 2.85 -1.43
CA ALA A 44 -1.75 2.04 -1.56
C ALA A 44 -2.06 0.57 -1.88
N GLU A 45 -3.09 -0.02 -1.26
CA GLU A 45 -3.58 -1.37 -1.57
C GLU A 45 -4.12 -1.48 -3.01
N ALA A 46 -4.79 -0.45 -3.52
CA ALA A 46 -5.24 -0.42 -4.91
C ALA A 46 -4.06 -0.38 -5.88
N SER A 47 -3.03 0.43 -5.61
CA SER A 47 -1.80 0.48 -6.41
C SER A 47 -1.06 -0.87 -6.40
N VAL A 48 -1.02 -1.55 -5.25
CA VAL A 48 -0.48 -2.92 -5.15
C VAL A 48 -1.20 -3.86 -6.09
N LYS A 49 -2.54 -3.88 -6.09
CA LYS A 49 -3.33 -4.73 -6.99
C LYS A 49 -3.01 -4.45 -8.46
N GLN A 50 -2.89 -3.18 -8.85
CA GLN A 50 -2.54 -2.80 -10.22
C GLN A 50 -1.14 -3.30 -10.62
N MET A 51 -0.14 -3.11 -9.77
CA MET A 51 1.21 -3.61 -10.06
C MET A 51 1.29 -5.13 -10.10
N GLN A 52 0.52 -5.83 -9.26
CA GLN A 52 0.44 -7.28 -9.27
C GLN A 52 -0.13 -7.80 -10.60
N GLN A 53 -1.12 -7.09 -11.17
CA GLN A 53 -1.65 -7.40 -12.50
C GLN A 53 -0.60 -7.22 -13.59
N ILE A 54 0.23 -6.17 -13.50
CA ILE A 54 1.34 -5.95 -14.45
C ILE A 54 2.35 -7.11 -14.37
N ILE A 55 2.79 -7.50 -13.17
CA ILE A 55 3.74 -8.63 -13.02
C ILE A 55 3.18 -9.93 -13.60
N ASN A 56 1.88 -10.21 -13.41
CA ASN A 56 1.28 -11.43 -13.92
C ASN A 56 1.21 -11.48 -15.46
N GLN A 57 1.44 -10.36 -16.14
CA GLN A 57 1.49 -10.25 -17.60
C GLN A 57 2.93 -10.22 -18.16
N LEU A 58 3.95 -10.19 -17.30
CA LEU A 58 5.38 -10.23 -17.63
C LEU A 58 5.93 -11.65 -17.55
#